data_AF-A0A421DN48-F1
#
_entry.id   AF-A0A421DN48-F1
#
_cell.length_a   1.000
_cell.length_b   1.000
_cell.length_c   1.000
_cell.angle_alpha   90.00
_cell.angle_beta   90.00
_cell.angle_gamma   90.00
#
_symmetry.space_group_name_H-M   'P 1'
#
loop_
_entity.id
_entity.type
_entity.pdbx_description
1 polymer ?
#
loop_
_entity_poly.entity_id
_entity_poly.type
_entity_poly.pdbx_seq_one_letter_code
_entity_poly.pdbx_strand_id
1 'polypeptide(L)'
;MARRSKKSEPETLRKQLLMLISDFEHKLLDESLREQVLALVPANHLLRDLGSSLLNEDNCNSARDRILAYLLKYPKIIIHGDELMVVAGISEYARRIRELRVQFGWSVLSGTTLKEMVEQNEITLQQIQASSSSSLKTDIYAIMGIEQDREAALRWNEANVLRRSKASTKDKILTYLRRNVGRPVTGEELKYLANDSKEWARRTRELRTEDGWPIATKNSGRPELEVGAYLLEEDRQAEVHDRNIPDSLRVKVLERDHHSCRNCHWSHDNKKPNDPRTFLELHHIEYHVDGGENSLENLITLCNVCHDEVHRKKITNMYLLDLIKD
;
A
#
# COMPACT_ATOMS: atom_id res chain seq x y z
N MET A 1 2.34 28.63 -20.84
CA MET A 1 2.82 27.81 -19.69
C MET A 1 2.05 28.19 -18.45
N ALA A 2 1.67 27.24 -17.59
CA ALA A 2 1.00 27.55 -16.32
C ALA A 2 1.93 28.34 -15.37
N ARG A 3 1.39 29.33 -14.65
CA ARG A 3 2.12 30.11 -13.64
C ARG A 3 2.66 29.19 -12.54
N ARG A 4 3.96 29.29 -12.25
CA ARG A 4 4.59 28.65 -11.07
C ARG A 4 4.37 29.53 -9.85
N SER A 5 4.14 28.93 -8.68
CA SER A 5 4.02 29.73 -7.46
C SER A 5 5.36 30.35 -7.09
N LYS A 6 5.32 31.56 -6.54
CA LYS A 6 6.52 32.32 -6.15
C LYS A 6 6.68 32.22 -4.64
N LYS A 7 7.79 31.64 -4.18
CA LYS A 7 8.14 31.63 -2.76
C LYS A 7 8.43 33.06 -2.31
N SER A 8 7.76 33.48 -1.24
CA SER A 8 7.93 34.75 -0.54
C SER A 8 7.56 34.52 0.92
N GLU A 9 7.92 35.44 1.80
CA GLU A 9 7.50 35.39 3.21
C GLU A 9 5.96 35.27 3.32
N PRO A 10 5.43 34.24 4.02
CA PRO A 10 3.99 33.99 4.11
C PRO A 10 3.20 35.20 4.61
N GLU A 11 3.75 35.94 5.57
CA GLU A 11 3.08 37.10 6.15
C GLU A 11 2.94 38.27 5.15
N THR A 12 3.91 38.43 4.25
CA THR A 12 3.82 39.42 3.16
C THR A 12 2.72 39.03 2.17
N LEU A 13 2.65 37.76 1.77
CA LEU A 13 1.63 37.24 0.87
C LEU A 13 0.22 37.37 1.48
N ARG A 14 0.08 37.08 2.78
CA ARG A 14 -1.17 37.25 3.53
C ARG A 14 -1.66 38.69 3.51
N LYS A 15 -0.77 39.67 3.78
CA LYS A 15 -1.11 41.10 3.76
C LYS A 15 -1.59 41.55 2.37
N GLN A 16 -0.89 41.15 1.32
CA GLN A 16 -1.29 41.48 -0.07
C GLN A 16 -2.63 40.84 -0.44
N LEU A 17 -2.87 39.60 -0.03
CA LEU A 17 -4.14 38.92 -0.27
C LEU A 17 -5.30 39.64 0.43
N LEU A 18 -5.12 40.04 1.69
CA LEU A 18 -6.14 40.79 2.43
C LEU A 18 -6.52 42.09 1.74
N MET A 19 -5.53 42.86 1.24
CA MET A 19 -5.82 44.09 0.50
C MET A 19 -6.72 43.82 -0.71
N LEU A 20 -6.39 42.83 -1.53
CA LEU A 20 -7.21 42.50 -2.71
C LEU A 20 -8.62 42.04 -2.36
N ILE A 21 -8.78 41.28 -1.28
CA ILE A 21 -10.09 40.79 -0.84
C ILE A 21 -10.92 41.93 -0.26
N SER A 22 -10.33 42.83 0.51
CA SER A 22 -11.00 44.04 1.01
C SER A 22 -11.44 44.95 -0.14
N ASP A 23 -10.56 45.18 -1.13
CA ASP A 23 -10.87 46.02 -2.30
C ASP A 23 -11.96 45.41 -3.20
N PHE A 24 -12.17 44.09 -3.10
CA PHE A 24 -13.17 43.37 -3.92
C PHE A 24 -14.62 43.76 -3.60
N GLU A 25 -14.90 44.32 -2.41
CA GLU A 25 -16.23 44.83 -2.06
C GLU A 25 -16.73 45.85 -3.10
N HIS A 26 -15.86 46.75 -3.55
CA HIS A 26 -16.20 47.73 -4.58
C HIS A 26 -16.43 47.09 -5.95
N LYS A 27 -15.76 45.97 -6.24
CA LYS A 27 -15.90 45.23 -7.51
C LYS A 27 -17.22 44.49 -7.63
N LEU A 28 -17.88 44.16 -6.52
CA LEU A 28 -19.22 43.58 -6.55
C LEU A 28 -20.29 44.52 -7.13
N LEU A 29 -20.01 45.82 -7.16
CA LEU A 29 -20.91 46.83 -7.73
C LEU A 29 -20.75 47.01 -9.24
N ASP A 30 -19.70 46.44 -9.85
CA ASP A 30 -19.49 46.49 -11.31
C ASP A 30 -20.55 45.63 -12.03
N GLU A 31 -21.13 46.11 -13.13
CA GLU A 31 -22.14 45.37 -13.92
C GLU A 31 -21.54 44.17 -14.70
N SER A 32 -20.23 44.14 -14.88
CA SER A 32 -19.54 43.14 -15.70
C SER A 32 -19.06 41.95 -14.86
N LEU A 33 -19.71 40.80 -15.02
CA LEU A 33 -19.29 39.52 -14.43
C LEU A 33 -17.83 39.17 -14.79
N ARG A 34 -17.38 39.49 -16.01
CA ARG A 34 -16.01 39.20 -16.44
C ARG A 34 -14.99 39.99 -15.63
N GLU A 35 -15.24 41.27 -15.37
CA GLU A 35 -14.33 42.11 -14.58
C GLU A 35 -14.27 41.68 -13.12
N GLN A 36 -15.41 41.27 -12.55
CA GLN A 36 -15.46 40.65 -11.22
C GLN A 36 -14.58 39.40 -11.14
N VAL A 37 -14.69 38.49 -12.12
CA VAL A 37 -13.87 37.27 -12.16
C VAL A 37 -12.38 37.61 -12.34
N LEU A 38 -12.05 38.54 -13.24
CA LEU A 38 -10.66 38.94 -13.48
C LEU A 38 -10.02 39.58 -12.24
N ALA A 39 -10.78 40.33 -11.44
CA ALA A 39 -10.31 40.91 -10.19
C ALA A 39 -9.96 39.85 -9.12
N LEU A 40 -10.55 38.65 -9.17
CA LEU A 40 -10.19 37.54 -8.27
C LEU A 40 -8.93 36.78 -8.70
N VAL A 41 -8.48 36.92 -9.95
CA VAL A 41 -7.32 36.17 -10.46
C VAL A 41 -6.03 36.48 -9.66
N PRO A 42 -5.68 37.74 -9.35
CA PRO A 42 -4.52 38.04 -8.51
C PRO A 42 -4.65 37.52 -7.08
N ALA A 43 -5.85 37.57 -6.49
CA ALA A 43 -6.11 37.00 -5.16
C ALA A 43 -5.89 35.48 -5.15
N ASN A 44 -6.39 34.78 -6.16
CA ASN A 44 -6.15 33.34 -6.33
C ASN A 44 -4.65 33.03 -6.52
N HIS A 45 -3.91 33.86 -7.25
CA HIS A 45 -2.46 33.71 -7.37
C HIS A 45 -1.74 33.85 -6.02
N LEU A 46 -2.11 34.85 -5.21
CA LEU A 46 -1.52 35.06 -3.89
C LEU A 46 -1.89 33.95 -2.90
N LEU A 47 -3.12 33.44 -2.93
CA LEU A 47 -3.52 32.30 -2.09
C LEU A 47 -2.70 31.05 -2.42
N ARG A 48 -2.48 30.77 -3.71
CA ARG A 48 -1.63 29.66 -4.16
C ARG A 48 -0.17 29.85 -3.77
N ASP A 49 0.35 31.07 -3.86
CA ASP A 49 1.71 31.40 -3.42
C ASP A 49 1.83 31.21 -1.91
N LEU A 50 0.85 31.69 -1.13
CA LEU A 50 0.80 31.59 0.32
C LEU A 50 0.85 30.12 0.76
N GLY A 51 -0.06 29.27 0.28
CA GLY A 51 -0.06 27.84 0.62
C GLY A 51 1.27 27.16 0.30
N SER A 52 1.83 27.49 -0.87
CA SER A 52 3.10 26.92 -1.32
C SER A 52 4.34 27.42 -0.57
N SER A 53 4.22 28.54 0.15
CA SER A 53 5.26 29.16 0.97
C SER A 53 5.30 28.62 2.40
N LEU A 54 4.32 27.80 2.80
CA LEU A 54 4.29 27.20 4.14
C LEU A 54 5.37 26.13 4.36
N LEU A 55 5.97 25.60 3.28
CA LEU A 55 7.07 24.64 3.32
C LEU A 55 8.39 25.33 2.91
N ASN A 56 9.18 25.73 3.92
CA ASN A 56 10.44 26.46 3.78
C ASN A 56 11.68 25.54 3.74
N GLU A 57 11.56 24.37 3.11
CA GLU A 57 12.70 23.44 2.97
C GLU A 57 13.39 23.63 1.61
N ASP A 58 14.72 23.49 1.59
CA ASP A 58 15.59 23.73 0.42
C ASP A 58 15.24 22.87 -0.81
N ASN A 59 14.63 21.70 -0.58
CA ASN A 59 14.26 20.74 -1.62
C ASN A 59 12.81 20.88 -2.14
N CYS A 60 12.04 21.85 -1.65
CA CYS A 60 10.62 22.04 -2.01
C CYS A 60 10.42 22.94 -3.24
N ASN A 61 11.11 22.67 -4.35
CA ASN A 61 11.18 23.57 -5.51
C ASN A 61 10.07 23.36 -6.55
N SER A 62 9.41 22.20 -6.54
CA SER A 62 8.25 21.92 -7.39
C SER A 62 7.01 21.56 -6.57
N ALA A 63 5.84 21.63 -7.20
CA ALA A 63 4.59 21.17 -6.60
C ALA A 63 4.65 19.70 -6.15
N ARG A 64 5.35 18.85 -6.92
CA ARG A 64 5.55 17.44 -6.57
C ARG A 64 6.43 17.30 -5.33
N ASP A 65 7.54 18.04 -5.26
CA ASP A 65 8.46 17.96 -4.13
C ASP A 65 7.81 18.47 -2.85
N ARG A 66 6.99 19.52 -2.94
CA ARG A 66 6.16 20.01 -1.81
C ARG A 66 5.16 18.96 -1.32
N ILE A 67 4.44 18.32 -2.24
CA ILE A 67 3.52 17.22 -1.89
C ILE A 67 4.29 16.10 -1.19
N LEU A 68 5.43 15.69 -1.73
CA LEU A 68 6.23 14.61 -1.16
C LEU A 68 6.75 14.96 0.24
N ALA A 69 7.34 16.14 0.41
CA ALA A 69 7.84 16.60 1.71
C ALA A 69 6.71 16.65 2.76
N TYR A 70 5.52 17.12 2.36
CA TYR A 70 4.36 17.15 3.23
C TYR A 70 3.90 15.74 3.63
N LEU A 71 3.77 14.81 2.67
CA LEU A 71 3.42 13.43 2.96
C LEU A 71 4.43 12.77 3.90
N LEU A 72 5.74 12.94 3.64
CA LEU A 72 6.81 12.36 4.46
C LEU A 72 6.83 12.91 5.89
N LYS A 73 6.36 14.15 6.10
CA LYS A 73 6.22 14.75 7.43
C LYS A 73 5.06 14.14 8.23
N TYR A 74 4.07 13.57 7.54
CA TYR A 74 2.86 13.00 8.12
C TYR A 74 2.61 11.56 7.63
N PRO A 75 3.54 10.61 7.89
CA PRO A 75 3.39 9.24 7.42
C PRO A 75 2.18 8.56 8.11
N LYS A 76 1.46 7.73 7.34
CA LYS A 76 0.26 6.98 7.78
C LYS A 76 -0.91 7.86 8.26
N ILE A 77 -0.86 9.17 7.98
CA ILE A 77 -1.94 10.11 8.23
C ILE A 77 -2.71 10.31 6.92
N ILE A 78 -4.03 10.39 7.03
CA ILE A 78 -4.92 10.72 5.92
C ILE A 78 -4.78 12.20 5.57
N ILE A 79 -4.38 12.47 4.33
CA ILE A 79 -4.23 13.80 3.76
C ILE A 79 -5.26 13.99 2.65
N HIS A 80 -5.98 15.11 2.70
CA HIS A 80 -7.05 15.43 1.74
C HIS A 80 -6.53 16.09 0.46
N GLY A 81 -7.28 15.97 -0.62
CA GLY A 81 -6.94 16.59 -1.90
C GLY A 81 -6.84 18.11 -1.83
N ASP A 82 -7.76 18.76 -1.12
CA ASP A 82 -7.75 20.22 -0.92
C ASP A 82 -6.51 20.68 -0.14
N GLU A 83 -6.08 19.89 0.84
CA GLU A 83 -4.86 20.13 1.60
C GLU A 83 -3.62 20.02 0.69
N LEU A 84 -3.56 18.98 -0.14
CA LEU A 84 -2.51 18.84 -1.15
C LEU A 84 -2.54 19.97 -2.18
N MET A 85 -3.72 20.46 -2.57
CA MET A 85 -3.87 21.59 -3.48
C MET A 85 -3.24 22.86 -2.91
N VAL A 86 -3.49 23.14 -1.61
CA VAL A 86 -2.90 24.28 -0.89
C VAL A 86 -1.39 24.15 -0.83
N VAL A 87 -0.88 23.00 -0.38
CA VAL A 87 0.56 22.71 -0.24
C VAL A 87 1.27 22.78 -1.60
N ALA A 88 0.69 22.18 -2.63
CA ALA A 88 1.27 22.13 -3.96
C ALA A 88 1.19 23.50 -4.67
N GLY A 89 0.23 24.35 -4.29
CA GLY A 89 -0.09 25.59 -4.97
C GLY A 89 -0.64 25.36 -6.39
N ILE A 90 -1.23 24.20 -6.66
CA ILE A 90 -1.82 23.80 -7.96
C ILE A 90 -3.05 22.92 -7.73
N SER A 91 -4.04 22.99 -8.62
CA SER A 91 -5.19 22.07 -8.63
C SER A 91 -4.83 20.66 -9.11
N GLU A 92 -3.80 20.53 -9.95
CA GLU A 92 -3.36 19.26 -10.55
C GLU A 92 -2.51 18.39 -9.59
N TYR A 93 -2.84 18.37 -8.29
CA TYR A 93 -2.12 17.60 -7.28
C TYR A 93 -2.24 16.08 -7.54
N ALA A 94 -3.41 15.60 -8.00
CA ALA A 94 -3.64 14.18 -8.25
C ALA A 94 -2.67 13.62 -9.30
N ARG A 95 -2.31 14.44 -10.31
CA ARG A 95 -1.28 14.08 -11.29
C ARG A 95 0.11 13.95 -10.64
N ARG A 96 0.48 14.85 -9.72
CA ARG A 96 1.76 14.76 -9.00
C ARG A 96 1.83 13.54 -8.10
N ILE A 97 0.73 13.21 -7.42
CA ILE A 97 0.61 11.98 -6.65
C ILE A 97 0.83 10.75 -7.54
N ARG A 98 0.20 10.71 -8.72
CA ARG A 98 0.43 9.61 -9.67
C ARG A 98 1.90 9.49 -10.07
N GLU A 99 2.57 10.61 -10.34
CA GLU A 99 4.01 10.60 -10.65
C GLU A 99 4.83 10.07 -9.47
N LEU A 100 4.55 10.51 -8.24
CA LEU A 100 5.23 10.03 -7.03
C LEU A 100 5.14 8.51 -6.89
N ARG A 101 3.96 7.93 -7.14
CA ARG A 101 3.76 6.47 -7.08
C ARG A 101 4.46 5.75 -8.22
N VAL A 102 4.19 6.20 -9.44
CA VAL A 102 4.54 5.45 -10.66
C VAL A 102 5.99 5.63 -11.07
N GLN A 103 6.46 6.88 -11.07
CA GLN A 103 7.79 7.22 -11.58
C GLN A 103 8.84 7.23 -10.48
N PHE A 104 8.43 7.56 -9.25
CA PHE A 104 9.35 7.71 -8.13
C PHE A 104 9.19 6.62 -7.06
N GLY A 105 8.19 5.74 -7.17
CA GLY A 105 8.06 4.57 -6.30
C GLY A 105 7.69 4.86 -4.84
N TRP A 106 7.06 5.99 -4.56
CA TRP A 106 6.58 6.28 -3.21
C TRP A 106 5.30 5.50 -2.91
N SER A 107 5.28 4.84 -1.76
CA SER A 107 4.16 4.02 -1.26
C SER A 107 2.98 4.88 -0.80
N VAL A 108 2.36 5.60 -1.73
CA VAL A 108 1.20 6.45 -1.46
C VAL A 108 -0.07 5.69 -1.83
N LEU A 109 -0.94 5.38 -0.87
CA LEU A 109 -2.21 4.72 -1.13
C LEU A 109 -3.33 5.76 -1.28
N SER A 110 -4.25 5.54 -2.22
CA SER A 110 -5.50 6.32 -2.32
C SER A 110 -6.53 5.84 -1.31
N GLY A 111 -7.48 6.70 -0.95
CA GLY A 111 -8.57 6.34 -0.05
C GLY A 111 -9.42 5.16 -0.57
N THR A 112 -9.57 5.02 -1.89
CA THR A 112 -10.26 3.84 -2.44
C THR A 112 -9.50 2.53 -2.20
N THR A 113 -8.19 2.53 -2.35
CA THR A 113 -7.33 1.37 -2.07
C THR A 113 -7.34 1.04 -0.58
N LEU A 114 -7.20 2.05 0.28
CA LEU A 114 -7.33 1.88 1.73
C LEU A 114 -8.67 1.28 2.12
N LYS A 115 -9.77 1.76 1.51
CA LYS A 115 -11.11 1.25 1.76
C LYS A 115 -11.25 -0.22 1.38
N GLU A 116 -10.76 -0.60 0.21
CA GLU A 116 -10.79 -1.98 -0.28
C GLU A 116 -9.94 -2.91 0.61
N MET A 117 -8.81 -2.43 1.13
CA MET A 117 -7.99 -3.17 2.10
C MET A 117 -8.67 -3.32 3.46
N VAL A 118 -9.36 -2.28 3.96
CA VAL A 118 -10.18 -2.36 5.18
C VAL A 118 -11.29 -3.39 5.01
N GLU A 119 -11.97 -3.40 3.85
CA GLU A 119 -13.02 -4.37 3.52
C GLU A 119 -12.51 -5.82 3.50
N GLN A 120 -11.21 -6.05 3.25
CA GLN A 120 -10.56 -7.36 3.33
C GLN A 120 -9.87 -7.66 4.67
N ASN A 121 -10.01 -6.80 5.69
CA ASN A 121 -9.33 -6.90 6.99
C ASN A 121 -7.79 -6.91 6.90
N GLU A 122 -7.22 -6.33 5.84
CA GLU A 122 -5.75 -6.23 5.69
C GLU A 122 -5.17 -5.03 6.44
N ILE A 123 -6.01 -4.03 6.74
CA ILE A 123 -5.66 -2.84 7.50
C ILE A 123 -6.84 -2.41 8.36
N THR A 124 -6.56 -1.91 9.56
CA THR A 124 -7.58 -1.37 10.44
C THR A 124 -7.70 0.15 10.28
N LEU A 125 -8.89 0.70 10.54
CA LEU A 125 -9.10 2.15 10.53
C LEU A 125 -8.19 2.88 11.52
N GLN A 126 -7.84 2.24 12.63
CA GLN A 126 -6.92 2.78 13.64
C GLN A 126 -5.50 2.96 13.08
N GLN A 127 -5.01 2.02 12.26
CA GLN A 127 -3.67 2.08 11.67
C GLN A 127 -3.48 3.27 10.71
N ILE A 128 -4.57 3.80 10.16
CA ILE A 128 -4.57 4.97 9.24
C ILE A 128 -5.27 6.20 9.84
N GLN A 129 -5.57 6.16 11.14
CA GLN A 129 -6.23 7.25 11.86
C GLN A 129 -7.55 7.72 11.21
N ALA A 130 -8.26 6.80 10.55
CA ALA A 130 -9.54 7.06 9.92
C ALA A 130 -10.68 6.91 10.92
N SER A 131 -11.64 7.85 10.90
CA SER A 131 -12.84 7.76 11.76
C SER A 131 -13.80 6.66 11.31
N SER A 132 -13.92 6.43 10.00
CA SER A 132 -14.84 5.44 9.42
C SER A 132 -14.40 5.01 8.01
N SER A 133 -14.86 3.85 7.53
CA SER A 133 -14.64 3.44 6.14
C SER A 133 -15.32 4.37 5.12
N SER A 134 -16.40 5.06 5.54
CA SER A 134 -17.09 6.04 4.70
C SER A 134 -16.30 7.34 4.49
N SER A 135 -15.32 7.66 5.35
CA SER A 135 -14.46 8.82 5.15
C SER A 135 -13.41 8.60 4.06
N LEU A 136 -13.11 7.35 3.69
CA LEU A 136 -12.09 6.98 2.70
C LEU A 136 -12.57 7.22 1.25
N LYS A 137 -12.43 8.47 0.80
CA LYS A 137 -12.84 8.95 -0.54
C LYS A 137 -11.70 8.88 -1.57
N THR A 138 -12.01 9.19 -2.84
CA THR A 138 -11.06 9.14 -3.96
C THR A 138 -9.96 10.20 -3.91
N ASP A 139 -10.22 11.31 -3.24
CA ASP A 139 -9.33 12.47 -3.08
C ASP A 139 -8.46 12.40 -1.82
N ILE A 140 -8.46 11.26 -1.12
CA ILE A 140 -7.64 11.02 0.07
C ILE A 140 -6.39 10.24 -0.30
N TYR A 141 -5.28 10.59 0.35
CA TYR A 141 -3.99 9.90 0.20
C TYR A 141 -3.33 9.69 1.56
N ALA A 142 -2.60 8.58 1.70
CA ALA A 142 -1.72 8.34 2.83
C ALA A 142 -0.43 7.71 2.33
N ILE A 143 0.72 8.20 2.81
CA ILE A 143 2.01 7.55 2.53
C ILE A 143 2.28 6.49 3.60
N MET A 144 2.51 5.25 3.17
CA MET A 144 2.68 4.10 4.07
C MET A 144 4.14 3.80 4.37
N GLY A 145 5.03 4.25 3.48
CA GLY A 145 6.48 4.05 3.53
C GLY A 145 7.26 5.33 3.32
N ILE A 146 8.35 5.48 4.05
CA ILE A 146 9.25 6.66 3.96
C ILE A 146 10.47 6.40 3.09
N GLU A 147 10.57 5.21 2.50
CA GLU A 147 11.65 4.84 1.59
C GLU A 147 11.19 4.87 0.14
N GLN A 148 12.13 5.26 -0.73
CA GLN A 148 11.86 5.36 -2.16
C GLN A 148 12.14 4.03 -2.85
N ASP A 149 11.15 3.49 -3.57
CA ASP A 149 11.38 2.37 -4.47
C ASP A 149 11.93 2.84 -5.82
N ARG A 150 13.22 2.59 -6.05
CA ARG A 150 13.91 3.00 -7.28
C ARG A 150 13.56 2.14 -8.50
N GLU A 151 13.00 0.95 -8.28
CA GLU A 151 12.64 0.00 -9.34
C GLU A 151 11.17 0.16 -9.78
N ALA A 152 10.38 0.97 -9.07
CA ALA A 152 8.95 1.15 -9.36
C ALA A 152 8.66 1.60 -10.80
N ALA A 153 9.51 2.45 -11.39
CA ALA A 153 9.34 2.89 -12.77
C ALA A 153 9.52 1.74 -13.78
N LEU A 154 10.45 0.81 -13.50
CA LEU A 154 10.64 -0.40 -14.30
C LEU A 154 9.42 -1.32 -14.15
N ARG A 155 9.02 -1.60 -12.91
CA ARG A 155 7.86 -2.45 -12.62
C ARG A 155 6.56 -1.91 -13.22
N TRP A 156 6.39 -0.58 -13.23
CA TRP A 156 5.25 0.05 -13.88
C TRP A 156 5.15 -0.27 -15.37
N ASN A 157 6.27 -0.35 -16.10
CA ASN A 157 6.24 -0.74 -17.51
C ASN A 157 5.73 -2.16 -17.69
N GLU A 158 6.14 -3.08 -16.82
CA GLU A 158 5.63 -4.45 -16.80
C GLU A 158 4.14 -4.50 -16.49
N ALA A 159 3.69 -3.71 -15.49
CA ALA A 159 2.28 -3.61 -15.12
C ALA A 159 1.43 -3.06 -16.28
N ASN A 160 1.92 -2.06 -17.02
CA ASN A 160 1.24 -1.53 -18.21
C ASN A 160 1.03 -2.61 -19.28
N VAL A 161 2.05 -3.41 -19.56
CA VAL A 161 1.97 -4.50 -20.53
C VAL A 161 0.98 -5.56 -20.07
N LEU A 162 1.05 -5.97 -18.80
CA LEU A 162 0.14 -6.96 -18.23
C LEU A 162 -1.31 -6.49 -18.19
N ARG A 163 -1.57 -5.23 -17.80
CA ARG A 163 -2.92 -4.65 -17.75
C ARG A 163 -3.63 -4.76 -19.10
N ARG A 164 -2.90 -4.53 -20.20
CA ARG A 164 -3.41 -4.58 -21.60
C ARG A 164 -3.60 -6.00 -22.14
N SER A 165 -3.08 -7.02 -21.46
CA SER A 165 -3.26 -8.41 -21.88
C SER A 165 -4.71 -8.88 -21.73
N LYS A 166 -5.06 -9.96 -22.44
CA LYS A 166 -6.38 -10.61 -22.36
C LYS A 166 -6.55 -11.54 -21.15
N ALA A 167 -5.54 -11.65 -20.29
CA ALA A 167 -5.58 -12.50 -19.10
C ALA A 167 -6.61 -12.02 -18.07
N SER A 168 -7.05 -12.91 -17.19
CA SER A 168 -7.95 -12.55 -16.08
C SER A 168 -7.23 -11.62 -15.09
N THR A 169 -7.98 -10.91 -14.24
CA THR A 169 -7.40 -10.08 -13.17
C THR A 169 -6.50 -10.90 -12.24
N LYS A 170 -6.94 -12.10 -11.85
CA LYS A 170 -6.18 -13.00 -10.99
C LYS A 170 -4.87 -13.43 -11.64
N ASP A 171 -4.90 -13.80 -12.92
CA ASP A 171 -3.70 -14.19 -13.67
C ASP A 171 -2.73 -13.02 -13.88
N LYS A 172 -3.24 -11.80 -14.10
CA LYS A 172 -2.42 -10.60 -14.21
C LYS A 172 -1.69 -10.31 -12.90
N ILE A 173 -2.40 -10.37 -11.77
CA ILE A 173 -1.83 -10.18 -10.43
C ILE A 173 -0.77 -11.24 -10.17
N LEU A 174 -1.09 -12.52 -10.38
CA LEU A 174 -0.13 -13.61 -10.17
C LEU A 174 1.11 -13.45 -11.07
N THR A 175 0.93 -13.19 -12.36
CA THR A 175 2.05 -12.99 -13.29
C THR A 175 2.93 -11.82 -12.86
N TYR A 176 2.33 -10.74 -12.37
CA TYR A 176 3.08 -9.58 -11.87
C TYR A 176 3.88 -9.92 -10.61
N LEU A 177 3.27 -10.61 -9.65
CA LEU A 177 3.94 -11.08 -8.43
C LEU A 177 5.10 -12.03 -8.75
N ARG A 178 4.91 -12.97 -9.70
CA ARG A 178 5.95 -13.90 -10.15
C ARG A 178 7.13 -13.21 -10.84
N ARG A 179 6.92 -12.07 -11.50
CA ARG A 179 8.00 -11.23 -12.04
C ARG A 179 8.75 -10.45 -10.97
N ASN A 180 8.18 -10.34 -9.77
CA ASN A 180 8.67 -9.55 -8.65
C ASN A 180 8.89 -10.40 -7.39
N VAL A 181 9.26 -11.68 -7.55
CA VAL A 181 9.57 -12.58 -6.43
C VAL A 181 10.65 -11.94 -5.55
N GLY A 182 10.42 -11.95 -4.23
CA GLY A 182 11.32 -11.35 -3.26
C GLY A 182 11.30 -9.81 -3.23
N ARG A 183 10.49 -9.15 -4.06
CA ARG A 183 10.37 -7.69 -4.13
C ARG A 183 8.95 -7.26 -3.76
N PRO A 184 8.76 -6.43 -2.71
CA PRO A 184 7.43 -5.94 -2.36
C PRO A 184 6.81 -5.10 -3.48
N VAL A 185 5.51 -5.28 -3.70
CA VAL A 185 4.67 -4.45 -4.58
C VAL A 185 3.52 -3.86 -3.79
N THR A 186 3.01 -2.71 -4.22
CA THR A 186 1.95 -1.98 -3.52
C THR A 186 0.54 -2.40 -3.96
N GLY A 187 -0.44 -2.21 -3.08
CA GLY A 187 -1.86 -2.37 -3.42
C GLY A 187 -2.31 -1.49 -4.60
N GLU A 188 -1.71 -0.32 -4.80
CA GLU A 188 -1.97 0.53 -5.97
C GLU A 188 -1.49 -0.12 -7.29
N GLU A 189 -0.35 -0.82 -7.28
CA GLU A 189 0.12 -1.57 -8.45
C GLU A 189 -0.83 -2.74 -8.77
N LEU A 190 -1.29 -3.47 -7.75
CA LEU A 190 -2.24 -4.57 -7.93
C LEU A 190 -3.62 -4.08 -8.41
N LYS A 191 -4.10 -2.98 -7.83
CA LYS A 191 -5.33 -2.30 -8.27
C LYS A 191 -5.24 -1.84 -9.72
N TYR A 192 -4.10 -1.29 -10.12
CA TYR A 192 -3.88 -0.86 -11.50
C TYR A 192 -4.03 -2.02 -12.51
N LEU A 193 -3.51 -3.21 -12.18
CA LEU A 193 -3.65 -4.42 -13.00
C LEU A 193 -5.10 -4.88 -13.17
N ALA A 194 -5.92 -4.64 -12.14
CA ALA A 194 -7.34 -4.98 -12.11
C ALA A 194 -8.23 -3.93 -12.79
N ASN A 195 -7.67 -3.04 -13.62
CA ASN A 195 -8.38 -1.89 -14.19
C ASN A 195 -9.06 -1.01 -13.15
N ASP A 196 -8.40 -0.82 -12.00
CA ASP A 196 -8.89 0.03 -10.91
C ASP A 196 -10.21 -0.48 -10.28
N SER A 197 -10.57 -1.74 -10.53
CA SER A 197 -11.73 -2.42 -9.94
C SER A 197 -11.45 -2.93 -8.52
N LYS A 198 -12.47 -2.99 -7.66
CA LYS A 198 -12.38 -3.49 -6.28
C LYS A 198 -11.96 -4.97 -6.16
N GLU A 199 -11.98 -5.69 -7.27
CA GLU A 199 -11.67 -7.12 -7.34
C GLU A 199 -10.22 -7.43 -6.96
N TRP A 200 -9.29 -6.48 -7.11
CA TRP A 200 -7.86 -6.73 -6.90
C TRP A 200 -7.57 -7.31 -5.51
N ALA A 201 -8.13 -6.73 -4.44
CA ALA A 201 -7.83 -7.12 -3.07
C ALA A 201 -8.30 -8.56 -2.81
N ARG A 202 -9.54 -8.87 -3.25
CA ARG A 202 -10.11 -10.20 -3.17
C ARG A 202 -9.28 -11.22 -3.97
N ARG A 203 -8.90 -10.90 -5.22
CA ARG A 203 -8.12 -11.83 -6.07
C ARG A 203 -6.72 -12.07 -5.55
N THR A 204 -6.08 -11.07 -4.95
CA THR A 204 -4.81 -11.26 -4.24
C THR A 204 -4.98 -12.17 -3.03
N ARG A 205 -6.07 -12.01 -2.26
CA ARG A 205 -6.40 -12.89 -1.14
C ARG A 205 -6.62 -14.34 -1.59
N GLU A 206 -7.40 -14.56 -2.65
CA GLU A 206 -7.62 -15.89 -3.23
C GLU A 206 -6.33 -16.59 -3.63
N LEU A 207 -5.40 -15.86 -4.28
CA LEU A 207 -4.10 -16.42 -4.65
C LEU A 207 -3.36 -16.98 -3.43
N ARG A 208 -3.49 -16.31 -2.29
CA ARG A 208 -2.87 -16.68 -1.02
C ARG A 208 -3.62 -17.77 -0.26
N THR A 209 -4.94 -17.66 -0.14
CA THR A 209 -5.74 -18.57 0.69
C THR A 209 -6.18 -19.81 -0.06
N GLU A 210 -6.67 -19.67 -1.29
CA GLU A 210 -7.29 -20.76 -2.07
C GLU A 210 -6.27 -21.42 -3.01
N ASP A 211 -5.47 -20.62 -3.71
CA ASP A 211 -4.49 -21.15 -4.66
C ASP A 211 -3.16 -21.53 -3.98
N GLY A 212 -2.91 -21.09 -2.74
CA GLY A 212 -1.73 -21.48 -1.96
C GLY A 212 -0.41 -20.85 -2.44
N TRP A 213 -0.44 -19.66 -3.02
CA TRP A 213 0.78 -18.90 -3.31
C TRP A 213 1.32 -18.24 -2.03
N PRO A 214 2.64 -18.27 -1.77
CA PRO A 214 3.27 -17.69 -0.58
C PRO A 214 3.41 -16.17 -0.75
N ILE A 215 2.26 -15.52 -0.82
CA ILE A 215 2.16 -14.06 -0.85
C ILE A 215 2.13 -13.63 0.61
N ALA A 216 3.11 -12.88 1.06
CA ALA A 216 3.13 -12.32 2.38
C ALA A 216 2.66 -10.87 2.37
N THR A 217 1.99 -10.49 3.44
CA THR A 217 1.68 -9.12 3.83
C THR A 217 2.13 -8.92 5.27
N LYS A 218 2.05 -7.67 5.76
CA LYS A 218 2.33 -7.35 7.16
C LYS A 218 1.66 -8.29 8.15
N ASN A 219 0.37 -8.59 7.92
CA ASN A 219 -0.42 -9.37 8.86
C ASN A 219 -0.35 -10.89 8.61
N SER A 220 0.15 -11.34 7.45
CA SER A 220 0.00 -12.73 7.01
C SER A 220 1.28 -13.55 6.95
N GLY A 221 2.40 -13.01 7.43
CA GLY A 221 3.68 -13.74 7.46
C GLY A 221 4.92 -12.88 7.67
N ARG A 222 4.84 -11.58 7.36
CA ARG A 222 6.02 -10.68 7.35
C ARG A 222 5.73 -9.37 8.11
N PRO A 223 5.74 -9.36 9.45
CA PRO A 223 5.40 -8.19 10.28
C PRO A 223 6.22 -6.93 9.98
N GLU A 224 7.42 -7.08 9.42
CA GLU A 224 8.30 -5.99 9.01
C GLU A 224 7.86 -5.28 7.73
N LEU A 225 7.00 -5.91 6.91
CA LEU A 225 6.47 -5.26 5.70
C LEU A 225 5.64 -4.01 6.04
N GLU A 226 5.67 -3.08 5.10
CA GLU A 226 4.79 -1.93 5.13
C GLU A 226 3.33 -2.34 4.92
N VAL A 227 2.42 -1.55 5.48
CA VAL A 227 1.00 -1.78 5.26
C VAL A 227 0.66 -1.47 3.81
N GLY A 228 -0.03 -2.40 3.14
CA GLY A 228 -0.35 -2.31 1.71
C GLY A 228 0.78 -2.77 0.79
N ALA A 229 1.84 -3.35 1.34
CA ALA A 229 2.84 -4.10 0.59
C ALA A 229 2.47 -5.59 0.53
N TYR A 230 2.69 -6.18 -0.64
CA TYR A 230 2.49 -7.60 -0.95
C TYR A 230 3.80 -8.14 -1.51
N LEU A 231 4.24 -9.28 -1.01
CA LEU A 231 5.51 -9.89 -1.37
C LEU A 231 5.26 -11.35 -1.73
N LEU A 232 5.52 -11.75 -2.98
CA LEU A 232 5.63 -13.18 -3.28
C LEU A 232 7.00 -13.66 -2.80
N GLU A 233 7.03 -14.51 -1.78
CA GLU A 233 8.27 -14.93 -1.16
C GLU A 233 9.07 -15.90 -2.03
N GLU A 234 8.36 -16.80 -2.73
CA GLU A 234 8.94 -17.76 -3.65
C GLU A 234 7.96 -18.05 -4.80
N ASP A 235 8.48 -18.34 -6.00
CA ASP A 235 7.66 -18.78 -7.15
C ASP A 235 7.30 -20.27 -7.01
N ARG A 236 6.60 -20.61 -5.92
CA ARG A 236 6.22 -21.97 -5.56
C ARG A 236 4.80 -21.98 -5.03
N GLN A 237 3.92 -22.73 -5.70
CA GLN A 237 2.55 -22.91 -5.25
C GLN A 237 2.47 -24.11 -4.28
N ALA A 238 1.74 -23.97 -3.18
CA ALA A 238 1.52 -25.04 -2.21
C ALA A 238 0.77 -26.24 -2.82
N GLU A 239 0.94 -27.42 -2.23
CA GLU A 239 0.20 -28.62 -2.63
C GLU A 239 -1.29 -28.47 -2.34
N VAL A 240 -2.14 -29.22 -3.06
CA VAL A 240 -3.60 -29.04 -2.99
C VAL A 240 -4.16 -29.21 -1.57
N HIS A 241 -3.56 -30.08 -0.76
CA HIS A 241 -4.02 -30.36 0.59
C HIS A 241 -3.56 -29.34 1.63
N ASP A 242 -2.52 -28.53 1.34
CA ASP A 242 -2.06 -27.42 2.20
C ASP A 242 -2.75 -26.08 1.86
N ARG A 243 -3.73 -26.11 0.94
CA ARG A 243 -4.49 -24.93 0.50
C ARG A 243 -5.74 -24.70 1.35
N ASN A 244 -6.45 -23.62 1.03
CA ASN A 244 -7.74 -23.25 1.61
C ASN A 244 -7.68 -22.89 3.10
N ILE A 245 -6.58 -22.30 3.56
CA ILE A 245 -6.43 -21.81 4.93
C ILE A 245 -6.91 -20.35 5.00
N PRO A 246 -7.98 -20.03 5.76
CA PRO A 246 -8.45 -18.66 5.92
C PRO A 246 -7.42 -17.75 6.59
N ASP A 247 -7.40 -16.47 6.23
CA ASP A 247 -6.43 -15.53 6.79
C ASP A 247 -6.55 -15.34 8.28
N SER A 248 -7.77 -15.22 8.79
CA SER A 248 -8.00 -15.06 10.22
C SER A 248 -7.43 -16.22 11.03
N LEU A 249 -7.44 -17.44 10.47
CA LEU A 249 -6.82 -18.60 11.09
C LEU A 249 -5.29 -18.58 10.90
N ARG A 250 -4.81 -18.26 9.70
CA ARG A 250 -3.37 -18.11 9.43
C ARG A 250 -2.70 -17.13 10.40
N VAL A 251 -3.29 -15.96 10.61
CA VAL A 251 -2.78 -14.96 11.57
C VAL A 251 -2.70 -15.55 12.97
N LYS A 252 -3.76 -16.20 13.46
CA LYS A 252 -3.77 -16.81 14.80
C LYS A 252 -2.72 -17.91 14.97
N VAL A 253 -2.50 -18.75 13.95
CA VAL A 253 -1.48 -19.80 13.97
C VAL A 253 -0.08 -19.18 13.98
N LEU A 254 0.18 -18.17 13.15
CA LEU A 254 1.47 -17.45 13.13
C LEU A 254 1.74 -16.73 14.46
N GLU A 255 0.73 -16.10 15.06
CA GLU A 255 0.83 -15.45 16.37
C GLU A 255 1.15 -16.46 17.47
N ARG A 256 0.44 -17.60 17.51
CA ARG A 256 0.72 -18.72 18.43
C ARG A 256 2.16 -19.21 18.27
N ASP A 257 2.62 -19.33 17.03
CA ASP A 257 3.94 -19.85 16.69
C ASP A 257 5.04 -18.79 16.72
N HIS A 258 4.74 -17.57 17.21
CA HIS A 258 5.67 -16.45 17.30
C HIS A 258 6.37 -16.13 15.97
N HIS A 259 5.62 -16.20 14.87
CA HIS A 259 6.12 -15.97 13.50
C HIS A 259 7.42 -16.74 13.21
N SER A 260 7.50 -17.98 13.69
CA SER A 260 8.69 -18.82 13.62
C SER A 260 8.32 -20.27 13.32
N CYS A 261 9.21 -21.00 12.66
CA CYS A 261 9.07 -22.43 12.44
C CYS A 261 9.06 -23.17 13.78
N ARG A 262 8.01 -23.95 14.05
CA ARG A 262 7.90 -24.72 15.30
C ARG A 262 8.91 -25.86 15.42
N ASN A 263 9.45 -26.35 14.30
CA ASN A 263 10.45 -27.42 14.29
C ASN A 263 11.89 -26.93 14.49
N CYS A 264 12.32 -25.90 13.75
CA CYS A 264 13.71 -25.45 13.77
C CYS A 264 13.92 -24.01 14.27
N HIS A 265 12.85 -23.34 14.74
CA HIS A 265 12.85 -21.98 15.27
C HIS A 265 13.35 -20.90 14.30
N TRP A 266 13.38 -21.21 13.00
CA TRP A 266 13.72 -20.24 11.98
C TRP A 266 12.64 -19.17 11.84
N SER A 267 13.05 -17.92 11.68
CA SER A 267 12.20 -16.78 11.38
C SER A 267 12.93 -15.84 10.42
N HIS A 268 12.22 -14.89 9.84
CA HIS A 268 12.85 -13.89 8.96
C HIS A 268 13.95 -13.09 9.68
N ASP A 269 13.77 -12.81 10.97
CA ASP A 269 14.73 -12.07 11.80
C ASP A 269 16.08 -12.78 11.97
N ASN A 270 16.09 -14.12 11.89
CA ASN A 270 17.31 -14.92 12.07
C ASN A 270 17.86 -15.51 10.77
N LYS A 271 17.37 -15.04 9.61
CA LYS A 271 17.84 -15.48 8.29
C LYS A 271 19.34 -15.15 8.10
N LYS A 272 20.12 -16.18 7.78
CA LYS A 272 21.56 -16.07 7.51
C LYS A 272 21.86 -16.08 6.00
N PRO A 273 23.01 -15.53 5.56
CA PRO A 273 23.48 -15.75 4.20
C PRO A 273 23.58 -17.25 3.88
N ASN A 274 23.15 -17.64 2.67
CA ASN A 274 23.09 -19.03 2.18
C ASN A 274 22.16 -19.97 2.97
N ASP A 275 21.27 -19.44 3.83
CA ASP A 275 20.21 -20.24 4.42
C ASP A 275 19.19 -20.65 3.35
N PRO A 276 18.93 -21.95 3.14
CA PRO A 276 17.91 -22.41 2.19
C PRO A 276 16.48 -22.07 2.63
N ARG A 277 16.28 -21.64 3.88
CA ARG A 277 14.98 -21.24 4.39
C ARG A 277 14.64 -19.84 3.91
N THR A 278 13.50 -19.74 3.23
CA THR A 278 13.09 -18.54 2.50
C THR A 278 11.82 -17.93 3.08
N PHE A 279 10.88 -18.74 3.58
CA PHE A 279 9.58 -18.31 4.09
C PHE A 279 8.93 -19.32 5.04
N LEU A 280 7.83 -18.90 5.68
CA LEU A 280 6.98 -19.72 6.55
C LEU A 280 5.69 -20.15 5.83
N GLU A 281 5.32 -21.42 6.02
CA GLU A 281 4.11 -22.04 5.51
C GLU A 281 3.33 -22.68 6.66
N LEU A 282 2.01 -22.75 6.50
CA LEU A 282 1.18 -23.51 7.42
C LEU A 282 0.96 -24.90 6.82
N HIS A 283 1.03 -25.90 7.69
CA HIS A 283 0.84 -27.30 7.33
C HIS A 283 -0.28 -27.90 8.16
N HIS A 284 -1.13 -28.73 7.55
CA HIS A 284 -2.10 -29.55 8.27
C HIS A 284 -1.40 -30.78 8.85
N ILE A 285 -1.38 -30.89 10.17
CA ILE A 285 -0.75 -32.02 10.87
C ILE A 285 -1.46 -33.32 10.52
N GLU A 286 -2.79 -33.32 10.54
CA GLU A 286 -3.64 -34.40 10.06
C GLU A 286 -4.32 -33.95 8.77
N TYR A 287 -3.87 -34.52 7.65
CA TYR A 287 -4.49 -34.33 6.35
C TYR A 287 -5.51 -35.44 6.08
N HIS A 288 -6.71 -35.06 5.64
CA HIS A 288 -7.73 -35.98 5.13
C HIS A 288 -7.83 -35.89 3.60
N VAL A 289 -8.48 -36.88 2.97
CA VAL A 289 -8.71 -36.92 1.52
C VAL A 289 -9.44 -35.67 1.02
N ASP A 290 -10.23 -35.04 1.90
CA ASP A 290 -11.00 -33.83 1.62
C ASP A 290 -10.31 -32.53 2.12
N GLY A 291 -9.02 -32.60 2.50
CA GLY A 291 -8.29 -31.53 3.18
C GLY A 291 -8.34 -31.69 4.70
N GLY A 292 -7.23 -31.41 5.38
CA GLY A 292 -7.19 -31.42 6.86
C GLY A 292 -8.13 -30.38 7.45
N GLU A 293 -8.59 -30.59 8.70
CA GLU A 293 -9.42 -29.60 9.38
C GLU A 293 -8.64 -28.30 9.57
N ASN A 294 -9.25 -27.17 9.19
CA ASN A 294 -8.72 -25.84 9.45
C ASN A 294 -9.01 -25.43 10.90
N SER A 295 -8.25 -25.97 11.84
CA SER A 295 -8.29 -25.62 13.27
C SER A 295 -6.93 -25.15 13.75
N LEU A 296 -6.89 -24.47 14.91
CA LEU A 296 -5.60 -24.07 15.50
C LEU A 296 -4.79 -25.30 15.86
N GLU A 297 -5.45 -26.33 16.38
CA GLU A 297 -4.88 -27.57 16.87
C GLU A 297 -4.34 -28.46 15.75
N ASN A 298 -4.81 -28.28 14.51
CA ASN A 298 -4.38 -29.07 13.36
C ASN A 298 -3.41 -28.32 12.42
N LEU A 299 -3.16 -27.03 12.66
CA LEU A 299 -2.24 -26.25 11.83
C LEU A 299 -0.95 -25.94 12.59
N ILE A 300 0.17 -26.04 11.88
CA ILE A 300 1.50 -25.73 12.41
C ILE A 300 2.29 -24.86 11.43
N THR A 301 3.00 -23.86 11.96
CA THR A 301 3.92 -23.03 11.17
C THR A 301 5.26 -23.73 11.00
N LEU A 302 5.69 -23.93 9.76
CA LEU A 302 6.98 -24.50 9.39
C LEU A 302 7.69 -23.59 8.39
N CYS A 303 9.02 -23.62 8.35
CA CYS A 303 9.74 -23.04 7.21
C CYS A 303 9.63 -23.97 6.00
N ASN A 304 9.79 -23.42 4.79
CA ASN A 304 9.77 -24.20 3.54
C ASN A 304 10.63 -25.47 3.57
N VAL A 305 11.80 -25.44 4.23
CA VAL A 305 12.68 -26.62 4.35
C VAL A 305 12.11 -27.70 5.27
N CYS A 306 11.63 -27.33 6.46
CA CYS A 306 11.02 -28.31 7.37
C CYS A 306 9.67 -28.80 6.84
N HIS A 307 8.91 -27.95 6.15
CA HIS A 307 7.69 -28.32 5.46
C HIS A 307 7.95 -29.42 4.41
N ASP A 308 8.98 -29.25 3.58
CA ASP A 308 9.42 -30.30 2.64
C ASP A 308 9.83 -31.60 3.34
N GLU A 309 10.39 -31.53 4.55
CA GLU A 309 10.77 -32.72 5.32
C GLU A 309 9.55 -33.49 5.83
N VAL A 310 8.46 -32.80 6.16
CA VAL A 310 7.17 -33.43 6.47
C VAL A 310 6.62 -34.15 5.23
N HIS A 311 6.58 -33.48 4.08
CA HIS A 311 6.12 -34.09 2.82
C HIS A 311 6.98 -35.28 2.37
N ARG A 312 8.29 -35.25 2.68
CA ARG A 312 9.22 -36.38 2.47
C ARG A 312 9.12 -37.47 3.55
N LYS A 313 8.20 -37.34 4.51
CA LYS A 313 7.96 -38.27 5.64
C LYS A 313 9.19 -38.47 6.54
N LYS A 314 10.05 -37.46 6.63
CA LYS A 314 11.18 -37.43 7.59
C LYS A 314 10.74 -36.97 8.97
N ILE A 315 9.69 -36.14 9.01
CA ILE A 315 9.05 -35.66 10.23
C ILE A 315 7.64 -36.28 10.27
N THR A 316 7.26 -36.87 11.41
CA THR A 316 5.97 -37.55 11.57
C THR A 316 4.91 -36.62 12.14
N ASN A 317 3.64 -36.87 11.82
CA ASN A 317 2.52 -36.07 12.34
C ASN A 317 2.47 -36.11 13.87
N MET A 318 2.78 -37.25 14.49
CA MET A 318 2.86 -37.39 15.95
C MET A 318 3.87 -36.41 16.55
N TYR A 319 5.04 -36.26 15.91
CA TYR A 319 6.04 -35.31 16.36
C TYR A 319 5.56 -33.86 16.21
N LEU A 320 4.88 -33.52 15.11
CA LEU A 320 4.29 -32.19 14.92
C LEU A 320 3.23 -31.87 15.98
N LEU A 321 2.40 -32.84 16.36
CA LEU A 321 1.40 -32.69 17.43
C LEU A 321 2.04 -32.37 18.79
N ASP A 322 3.23 -32.90 19.06
CA ASP A 322 3.92 -32.62 20.32
C ASP A 322 4.51 -31.20 20.30
N LEU A 323 4.99 -30.71 19.15
CA LEU A 323 5.53 -29.35 19.00
C LEU A 323 4.51 -28.23 19.22
N ILE A 324 3.20 -28.49 19.15
CA ILE A 324 2.15 -27.47 19.35
C ILE A 324 1.50 -27.52 20.75
N LYS A 325 1.79 -28.55 21.55
CA LYS A 325 1.29 -28.69 22.92
C LYS A 325 2.14 -27.91 23.95
N ASP A 326 3.38 -27.61 23.59
CA ASP A 326 4.36 -26.86 24.39
C ASP A 326 4.32 -25.34 24.12
#